data_AF-A0A5D4H4G8-F1
#
_entry.id   AF-A0A5D4H4G8-F1
#
_cell.length_a   1.000
_cell.length_b   1.000
_cell.length_c   1.000
_cell.angle_alpha   90.00
_cell.angle_beta   90.00
_cell.angle_gamma   90.00
#
_symmetry.space_group_name_H-M   'P 1'
#
loop_
_entity.id
_entity.type
_entity.pdbx_description
1 polymer ?
#
loop_
_entity_poly.entity_id
_entity_poly.type
_entity_poly.pdbx_seq_one_letter_code
_entity_poly.pdbx_strand_id
1 'polypeptide(L)'
;MLGFIAILASCASVKYNTTRVHHQDFQQYKTYSWLPPVDSLSKNYLNNDIAKSNILNAANKELEALGMQYSKDNPDILFRYITIVNNKSRMVYSPSYG
;
A
#
# COMPACT_ATOMS: atom_id res chain seq x y z
N MET A 1 29.13 -25.90 5.17
CA MET A 1 28.47 -25.12 4.11
C MET A 1 26.95 -25.38 4.14
N LEU A 2 26.27 -25.07 5.25
CA LEU A 2 24.81 -25.25 5.39
C LEU A 2 24.09 -23.95 5.81
N GLY A 3 24.81 -22.98 6.40
CA GLY A 3 24.24 -21.72 6.89
C GLY A 3 23.89 -20.69 5.80
N PHE A 4 24.50 -20.78 4.62
CA PHE A 4 24.28 -19.81 3.54
C PHE A 4 22.92 -19.98 2.82
N ILE A 5 22.31 -21.16 2.90
CA ILE A 5 21.05 -21.45 2.18
C ILE A 5 19.82 -20.93 2.94
N ALA A 6 19.90 -20.77 4.26
CA ALA A 6 18.77 -20.33 5.08
C ALA A 6 18.45 -18.82 4.93
N ILE A 7 19.39 -18.01 4.45
CA ILE A 7 19.25 -16.54 4.36
C ILE A 7 18.31 -16.13 3.21
N LEU A 8 18.11 -17.00 2.21
CA LEU A 8 17.28 -16.73 1.04
C LEU A 8 15.79 -17.09 1.23
N ALA A 9 15.42 -17.70 2.35
CA ALA A 9 14.04 -18.16 2.60
C ALA A 9 13.07 -17.05 3.04
N SER A 10 13.54 -15.81 3.21
CA SER A 10 12.74 -14.71 3.79
C SER A 10 11.89 -13.91 2.78
N CYS A 11 11.80 -14.31 1.51
CA CYS A 11 10.89 -13.67 0.56
C CYS A 11 9.43 -14.00 0.90
N ALA A 12 8.82 -13.23 1.81
CA ALA A 12 7.39 -13.24 2.03
C ALA A 12 6.70 -12.77 0.74
N SER A 13 6.01 -13.69 0.06
CA SER A 13 5.26 -13.37 -1.16
C SER A 13 4.03 -12.53 -0.80
N VAL A 14 4.04 -11.25 -1.21
CA VAL A 14 2.85 -10.40 -1.15
C VAL A 14 1.98 -10.72 -2.35
N LYS A 15 0.73 -11.12 -2.10
CA LYS A 15 -0.26 -11.31 -3.17
C LYS A 15 -0.79 -9.94 -3.61
N TYR A 16 -0.69 -9.64 -4.89
CA TYR A 16 -1.25 -8.43 -5.49
C TYR A 16 -2.01 -8.78 -6.76
N ASN A 17 -3.05 -8.01 -7.05
CA ASN A 17 -3.80 -8.06 -8.30
C ASN A 17 -3.78 -6.66 -8.90
N THR A 18 -3.47 -6.56 -10.18
CA THR A 18 -3.46 -5.29 -10.92
C THR A 18 -4.34 -5.40 -12.16
N THR A 19 -4.96 -4.28 -12.52
CA THR A 19 -5.66 -4.13 -13.79
C THR A 19 -5.22 -2.82 -14.42
N ARG A 20 -5.19 -2.77 -15.76
CA ARG A 20 -4.80 -1.57 -16.51
C ARG A 20 -5.60 -1.45 -17.78
N VAL A 21 -5.72 -0.22 -18.28
CA VAL A 21 -6.24 0.03 -19.63
C VAL A 21 -5.15 -0.33 -20.64
N HIS A 22 -5.42 -1.25 -21.57
CA HIS A 22 -4.40 -1.77 -22.48
C HIS A 22 -4.05 -0.82 -23.64
N HIS A 23 -5.01 0.01 -24.06
CA HIS A 23 -4.85 0.92 -25.20
C HIS A 23 -4.34 2.31 -24.80
N GLN A 24 -4.05 2.52 -23.51
CA GLN A 24 -3.53 3.78 -23.00
C GLN A 24 -2.01 3.72 -22.91
N ASP A 25 -1.33 4.66 -23.55
CA ASP A 25 0.07 4.92 -23.25
C ASP A 25 0.15 5.71 -21.94
N PHE A 26 0.81 5.13 -20.93
CA PHE A 26 1.01 5.77 -19.63
C PHE A 26 2.33 6.55 -19.57
N GLN A 27 3.24 6.37 -20.53
CA GLN A 27 4.51 7.09 -20.56
C GLN A 27 4.33 8.59 -20.81
N GLN A 28 3.20 9.01 -21.36
CA GLN A 28 2.88 10.41 -21.58
C GLN A 28 2.71 11.22 -20.29
N TYR A 29 2.37 10.56 -19.18
CA TYR A 29 2.15 11.22 -17.90
C TYR A 29 3.46 11.35 -17.13
N LYS A 30 3.80 12.57 -16.71
CA LYS A 30 5.10 12.88 -16.08
C LYS A 30 4.95 13.36 -14.65
N THR A 31 3.80 13.92 -14.30
CA THR A 31 3.55 14.49 -12.98
C THR A 31 2.41 13.78 -12.26
N TYR A 32 2.50 13.70 -10.94
CA TYR A 32 1.47 13.09 -10.12
C TYR A 32 1.19 13.86 -8.84
N SER A 33 -0.01 13.66 -8.30
CA SER A 33 -0.37 14.08 -6.96
C SER A 33 -1.31 13.08 -6.30
N TRP A 34 -1.59 13.29 -5.02
CA TRP A 34 -2.46 12.43 -4.23
C TRP A 34 -3.79 13.12 -3.95
N LEU A 35 -4.88 12.41 -4.22
CA LEU A 35 -6.18 12.78 -3.69
C LEU A 35 -6.18 12.58 -2.17
N PRO A 36 -6.96 13.40 -1.42
CA PRO A 36 -7.17 13.17 0.00
C PRO A 36 -7.58 11.70 0.22
N PRO A 37 -7.01 11.02 1.23
CA PRO A 37 -7.41 9.67 1.54
C PRO A 37 -8.90 9.65 1.86
N VAL A 38 -9.60 8.64 1.36
CA VAL A 38 -10.93 8.32 1.85
C VAL A 38 -10.72 7.38 3.03
N ASP A 39 -11.34 7.70 4.16
CA ASP A 39 -11.34 6.79 5.30
C ASP A 39 -11.85 5.42 4.87
N SER A 40 -11.26 4.36 5.43
CA SER A 40 -11.62 2.96 5.17
C SER A 40 -13.15 2.80 5.18
N LEU A 41 -13.68 2.17 4.11
CA LEU A 41 -15.11 1.83 3.98
C LEU A 41 -15.63 1.00 5.18
N SER A 42 -14.72 0.46 6.01
CA SER A 42 -15.01 -0.23 7.26
C SER A 42 -14.40 0.48 8.48
N LYS A 43 -15.04 1.56 8.92
CA LYS A 43 -14.84 2.24 10.23
C LYS A 43 -13.44 2.87 10.45
N ASN A 44 -13.41 3.97 11.21
CA ASN A 44 -12.26 4.82 11.58
C ASN A 44 -11.12 4.12 12.37
N TYR A 45 -10.90 2.82 12.22
CA TYR A 45 -9.90 2.05 12.98
C TYR A 45 -8.45 2.34 12.57
N LEU A 46 -8.22 3.01 11.44
CA LEU A 46 -6.90 3.37 10.94
C LEU A 46 -6.75 4.89 10.83
N ASN A 47 -6.95 5.60 11.94
CA ASN A 47 -6.35 6.92 12.09
C ASN A 47 -4.88 6.76 12.50
N ASN A 48 -4.07 6.19 11.59
CA ASN A 48 -2.65 5.92 11.82
C ASN A 48 -1.83 6.67 10.79
N ASP A 49 -1.41 7.88 11.16
CA ASP A 49 -0.59 8.75 10.33
C ASP A 49 0.77 8.13 9.97
N ILE A 50 1.31 7.25 10.81
CA ILE A 50 2.57 6.54 10.54
C ILE A 50 2.37 5.56 9.39
N ALA A 51 1.31 4.75 9.43
CA ALA A 51 1.01 3.80 8.36
C ALA A 51 0.73 4.52 7.04
N LYS A 52 -0.05 5.60 7.08
CA LYS A 52 -0.30 6.47 5.92
C LYS A 52 1.00 7.04 5.35
N SER A 53 1.84 7.63 6.19
CA SER A 53 3.12 8.22 5.78
C SER A 53 4.02 7.17 5.14
N ASN A 54 4.14 5.99 5.74
CA ASN A 54 4.95 4.91 5.19
C ASN A 54 4.46 4.42 3.82
N ILE A 55 3.13 4.27 3.65
CA ILE A 55 2.54 3.87 2.37
C ILE A 55 2.81 4.92 1.29
N LEU A 56 2.56 6.21 1.60
CA LEU A 56 2.77 7.30 0.65
C LEU A 56 4.24 7.45 0.29
N ASN A 57 5.15 7.36 1.26
CA ASN A 57 6.60 7.46 1.01
C ASN A 57 7.10 6.31 0.15
N ALA A 58 6.64 5.07 0.40
CA ALA A 58 6.98 3.92 -0.40
C ALA A 58 6.47 4.08 -1.84
N ALA A 59 5.21 4.50 -2.02
CA ALA A 59 4.64 4.73 -3.34
C ALA A 59 5.36 5.86 -4.09
N ASN A 60 5.66 6.98 -3.42
CA ASN A 60 6.40 8.10 -4.02
C ASN A 60 7.76 7.66 -4.55
N LYS A 61 8.50 6.87 -3.76
CA LYS A 61 9.81 6.34 -4.15
C LYS A 61 9.73 5.50 -5.43
N GLU A 62 8.73 4.63 -5.54
CA GLU A 62 8.55 3.80 -6.74
C GLU A 62 8.12 4.64 -7.95
N LEU A 63 7.28 5.66 -7.77
CA LEU A 63 6.88 6.59 -8.84
C LEU A 63 8.06 7.45 -9.32
N GLU A 64 8.90 7.91 -8.41
CA GLU A 64 10.14 8.63 -8.71
C GLU A 64 11.13 7.74 -9.47
N ALA A 65 11.26 6.46 -9.08
CA ALA A 65 12.08 5.49 -9.80
C ALA A 65 11.57 5.23 -11.24
N LEU A 66 10.27 5.42 -11.48
CA LEU A 66 9.66 5.40 -12.82
C LEU A 66 9.83 6.73 -13.58
N GLY A 67 10.49 7.73 -12.99
CA GLY A 67 10.76 9.03 -13.59
C GLY A 67 9.60 10.03 -13.48
N MET A 68 8.61 9.76 -12.64
CA MET A 68 7.52 10.69 -12.38
C MET A 68 7.92 11.76 -11.35
N GLN A 69 7.33 12.96 -11.45
CA GLN A 69 7.59 14.09 -10.57
C GLN A 69 6.33 14.47 -9.79
N TYR A 70 6.49 14.74 -8.50
CA TYR A 70 5.37 15.23 -7.69
C TYR A 70 5.02 16.68 -8.07
N SER A 71 3.73 16.96 -8.31
CA SER A 71 3.21 18.30 -8.60
C SER A 71 1.95 18.56 -7.77
N LYS A 72 1.87 19.74 -7.14
CA LYS A 72 0.71 20.14 -6.32
C LYS A 72 -0.36 20.88 -7.12
N ASP A 73 0.04 21.62 -8.15
CA ASP A 73 -0.83 22.61 -8.79
C ASP A 73 -1.62 22.03 -9.96
N ASN A 74 -0.95 21.32 -10.88
CA ASN A 74 -1.58 20.74 -12.06
C ASN A 74 -0.92 19.40 -12.44
N PRO A 75 -1.22 18.32 -11.70
CA PRO A 75 -0.66 17.00 -11.97
C PRO A 75 -1.37 16.32 -13.16
N ASP A 76 -0.63 15.51 -13.92
CA ASP A 76 -1.20 14.71 -15.00
C ASP A 76 -2.04 13.53 -14.47
N ILE A 77 -1.62 12.95 -13.34
CA ILE A 77 -2.29 11.83 -12.69
C ILE A 77 -2.60 12.16 -11.23
N LEU A 78 -3.81 11.79 -10.81
CA LEU A 78 -4.23 11.80 -9.42
C LEU A 78 -4.35 10.37 -8.88
N PHE A 79 -3.51 10.03 -7.92
CA PHE A 79 -3.57 8.74 -7.23
C PHE A 79 -4.46 8.80 -6.00
N ARG A 80 -5.18 7.70 -5.73
CA ARG A 80 -5.93 7.49 -4.50
C ARG A 80 -5.53 6.14 -3.92
N TYR A 81 -5.21 6.12 -2.63
CA TYR A 81 -5.03 4.86 -1.89
C TYR A 81 -6.23 4.65 -0.95
N ILE A 82 -6.57 3.37 -0.72
CA ILE A 82 -7.63 2.96 0.20
C ILE A 82 -7.08 1.80 1.02
N THR A 83 -7.24 1.88 2.34
CA THR A 83 -6.95 0.77 3.26
C THR A 83 -8.28 0.17 3.72
N ILE A 84 -8.33 -1.16 3.84
CA ILE A 84 -9.50 -1.88 4.36
C ILE A 84 -9.01 -2.74 5.51
N VAL A 85 -9.54 -2.48 6.72
CA VAL A 85 -9.27 -3.31 7.91
C VAL A 85 -10.54 -4.02 8.32
N ASN A 86 -10.41 -5.33 8.46
CA ASN A 86 -11.46 -6.21 8.95
C ASN A 86 -11.11 -6.68 10.35
N ASN A 87 -11.90 -6.27 11.35
CA ASN A 87 -11.80 -6.84 12.69
C ASN A 87 -12.39 -8.25 12.66
N LYS A 88 -11.53 -9.26 12.80
CA LYS A 88 -11.95 -10.65 13.02
C LYS A 88 -11.91 -10.91 14.53
N SER A 89 -13.06 -11.20 15.14
CA SER A 89 -13.10 -11.78 16.48
C SER A 89 -12.97 -13.30 16.35
N ARG A 90 -12.20 -13.92 17.24
CA ARG A 90 -12.16 -15.37 17.42
C ARG A 90 -12.59 -15.67 18.86
N MET A 91 -13.39 -16.70 19.06
CA MET A 91 -13.65 -17.18 20.42
C MET A 91 -12.34 -17.71 21.01
N VAL A 92 -11.95 -17.17 22.15
CA VAL A 92 -10.81 -17.68 22.93
C VAL A 92 -11.41 -18.46 24.09
N TYR A 93 -11.22 -19.78 24.12
CA TYR A 93 -11.62 -20.60 25.25
C TYR A 93 -10.55 -20.48 26.33
N SER A 94 -10.90 -19.87 27.46
CA SER A 94 -10.02 -19.81 28.63
C SER A 94 -10.35 -21.01 29.53
N PRO A 95 -9.37 -21.81 29.98
CA PRO A 95 -9.63 -22.87 30.94
C PRO A 95 -10.12 -22.25 32.26
N SER A 96 -11.29 -22.67 32.73
CA SER A 96 -11.76 -22.36 34.08
C SER A 96 -11.14 -23.37 35.05
N TYR A 97 -9.88 -23.13 35.41
CA TYR A 97 -9.32 -23.72 36.63
C TYR A 97 -9.21 -22.58 37.64
N GLY A 98 -10.28 -22.43 38.42
CA GLY A 98 -10.27 -21.73 39.71
C GLY A 98 -9.96 -22.70 40.82
#